data_AF-A0A1V3P9U9-F1
#
_entry.id   AF-A0A1V3P9U9-F1
#
_cell.length_a   1.000
_cell.length_b   1.000
_cell.length_c   1.000
_cell.angle_alpha   90.00
_cell.angle_beta   90.00
_cell.angle_gamma   90.00
#
_symmetry.space_group_name_H-M   'P 1'
#
loop_
_entity.id
_entity.type
_entity.pdbx_description
1 polymer ?
#
loop_
_entity_poly.entity_id
_entity_poly.type
_entity_poly.pdbx_seq_one_letter_code
_entity_poly.pdbx_strand_id
1 'polypeptide(L)'
;MKRFHIALAVADLEASIADYSARLGQPPQAVVAGTYAMWRTDLLNFSINRQPERAGQLRHVGFEDDEARGFTSDADINGIAWENFSALAQDLRIVSIYGAPARSATEDELIRN
;
A
#
# COMPACT_ATOMS: atom_id res chain seq x y z
N MET A 1 2.04 8.39 14.86
CA MET A 1 3.29 7.72 14.45
C MET A 1 3.42 7.80 12.93
N LYS A 2 4.65 7.74 12.40
CA LYS A 2 4.90 7.72 10.95
C LYS A 2 5.35 6.34 10.49
N ARG A 3 4.71 5.81 9.45
CA ARG A 3 5.13 4.60 8.72
C ARG A 3 5.66 5.00 7.37
N PHE A 4 6.80 4.43 6.98
CA PHE A 4 7.40 4.70 5.69
C PHE A 4 6.50 4.16 4.59
N HIS A 5 6.14 4.99 3.61
CA HIS A 5 5.28 4.60 2.50
C HIS A 5 6.10 4.34 1.23
N ILE A 6 5.86 3.20 0.58
CA ILE A 6 6.41 2.86 -0.73
C ILE A 6 5.31 2.26 -1.59
N ALA A 7 5.16 2.76 -2.81
CA ALA A 7 4.28 2.19 -3.82
C ALA A 7 5.06 1.80 -5.07
N LEU A 8 4.95 0.55 -5.52
CA LEU A 8 5.60 0.04 -6.73
C LEU A 8 4.59 -0.36 -7.81
N ALA A 9 5.00 -0.24 -9.07
CA ALA A 9 4.31 -0.84 -10.20
C ALA A 9 4.81 -2.26 -10.45
N VAL A 10 3.90 -3.21 -10.66
CA VAL A 10 4.21 -4.63 -10.96
C VAL A 10 3.53 -5.13 -12.22
N ALA A 11 4.11 -6.13 -12.89
CA ALA A 11 3.52 -6.73 -14.10
C ALA A 11 2.44 -7.77 -13.78
N ASP A 12 2.67 -8.60 -12.78
CA ASP A 12 1.76 -9.65 -12.33
C ASP A 12 1.47 -9.44 -10.85
N LEU A 13 0.20 -9.24 -10.50
CA LEU A 13 -0.18 -8.94 -9.14
C LEU A 13 -0.07 -10.17 -8.23
N GLU A 14 -0.57 -11.33 -8.67
CA GLU A 14 -0.63 -12.54 -7.84
C GLU A 14 0.78 -13.07 -7.55
N ALA A 15 1.64 -13.11 -8.58
CA ALA A 15 3.04 -13.50 -8.40
C ALA A 15 3.77 -12.53 -7.46
N SER A 16 3.47 -11.23 -7.56
CA SER A 16 4.08 -10.22 -6.69
C SER A 16 3.55 -10.28 -5.25
N ILE A 17 2.25 -10.58 -5.05
CA ILE A 17 1.69 -10.79 -3.71
C ILE A 17 2.41 -11.95 -3.03
N ALA A 18 2.62 -13.07 -3.72
CA ALA A 18 3.33 -14.21 -3.17
C ALA A 18 4.78 -13.86 -2.78
N ASP A 19 5.53 -13.17 -3.65
CA ASP A 19 6.91 -12.76 -3.38
C ASP A 19 7.01 -11.77 -2.22
N TYR A 20 6.24 -10.67 -2.26
CA TYR A 20 6.31 -9.65 -1.20
C TYR A 20 5.77 -10.14 0.13
N SER A 21 4.75 -11.01 0.15
CA SER A 21 4.29 -11.61 1.41
C SER A 21 5.36 -12.51 2.03
N ALA A 22 6.12 -13.26 1.22
CA ALA A 22 7.25 -14.04 1.72
C ALA A 22 8.38 -13.16 2.27
N ARG A 23 8.69 -12.04 1.60
CA ARG A 23 9.71 -11.08 2.06
C ARG A 23 9.31 -10.35 3.34
N LEU A 24 8.04 -9.98 3.45
CA LEU A 24 7.50 -9.24 4.59
C LEU A 24 7.07 -10.16 5.75
N GLY A 25 6.99 -11.47 5.51
CA GLY A 25 6.59 -12.45 6.52
C GLY A 25 5.10 -12.38 6.90
N GLN A 26 4.26 -11.68 6.11
CA GLN A 26 2.83 -11.55 6.36
C GLN A 26 2.03 -11.35 5.06
N PRO A 27 0.76 -11.76 5.02
CA PRO A 27 -0.12 -11.48 3.89
C PRO A 27 -0.47 -9.98 3.79
N PRO A 28 -0.95 -9.51 2.63
CA PRO A 28 -1.46 -8.15 2.48
C PRO A 28 -2.69 -7.93 3.37
N GLN A 29 -2.79 -6.73 3.92
CA GLN A 29 -3.94 -6.27 4.70
C GLN A 29 -5.11 -5.87 3.79
N ALA A 30 -4.82 -5.42 2.56
CA ALA A 30 -5.85 -5.09 1.58
C ALA A 30 -5.46 -5.64 0.21
N VAL A 31 -6.41 -6.29 -0.46
CA VAL A 31 -6.26 -6.78 -1.83
C VAL A 31 -7.48 -6.39 -2.65
N VAL A 32 -7.24 -5.75 -3.79
CA VAL A 32 -8.25 -5.58 -4.83
C VAL A 32 -7.83 -6.46 -6.01
N ALA A 33 -8.63 -7.49 -6.28
CA ALA A 33 -8.29 -8.53 -7.23
C ALA A 33 -7.83 -7.96 -8.59
N GLY A 34 -6.68 -8.44 -9.06
CA GLY A 34 -6.08 -8.05 -10.34
C GLY A 34 -5.53 -6.63 -10.43
N THR A 35 -5.69 -5.77 -9.42
CA THR A 35 -5.30 -4.36 -9.51
C THR A 35 -4.35 -3.87 -8.42
N TYR A 36 -4.54 -4.26 -7.15
CA TYR A 36 -3.84 -3.63 -6.02
C TYR A 36 -3.64 -4.58 -4.83
N ALA A 37 -2.52 -4.45 -4.13
CA ALA A 37 -2.30 -5.05 -2.83
C ALA A 37 -1.49 -4.12 -1.90
N MET A 38 -1.76 -4.20 -0.60
CA MET A 38 -1.11 -3.37 0.42
C MET A 38 -0.81 -4.16 1.69
N TRP A 39 0.36 -3.92 2.25
CA TRP A 39 0.81 -4.40 3.54
C TRP A 39 1.04 -3.21 4.45
N ARG A 40 0.58 -3.33 5.70
CA ARG A 40 0.85 -2.35 6.75
C ARG A 40 1.47 -3.11 7.92
N THR A 41 2.59 -2.60 8.39
CA THR A 41 3.32 -3.07 9.58
C THR A 41 3.45 -1.90 10.55
N ASP A 42 4.20 -2.06 11.64
CA ASP A 42 4.48 -0.94 12.53
C ASP A 42 5.23 0.18 11.82
N LEU A 43 6.25 -0.11 11.01
CA LEU A 43 7.13 0.91 10.42
C LEU A 43 6.95 1.12 8.92
N LEU A 44 6.22 0.24 8.22
CA LEU A 44 6.13 0.22 6.77
C LEU A 44 4.67 0.15 6.31
N ASN A 45 4.32 1.02 5.37
CA ASN A 45 3.16 0.95 4.50
C ASN A 45 3.64 0.67 3.07
N PHE A 46 3.55 -0.58 2.64
CA PHE A 46 4.02 -1.02 1.34
C PHE A 46 2.84 -1.37 0.44
N SER A 47 2.84 -0.90 -0.80
CA SER A 47 1.79 -1.24 -1.75
C SER A 47 2.33 -1.49 -3.15
N ILE A 48 1.59 -2.30 -3.89
CA ILE A 48 1.84 -2.58 -5.29
C ILE A 48 0.56 -2.41 -6.10
N ASN A 49 0.69 -1.96 -7.34
CA ASN A 49 -0.42 -1.97 -8.29
C ASN A 49 0.01 -2.55 -9.64
N ARG A 50 -0.93 -3.22 -10.31
CA ARG A 50 -0.65 -3.87 -11.60
C ARG A 50 -0.57 -2.83 -12.72
N GLN A 51 0.65 -2.57 -13.19
CA GLN A 51 0.98 -1.68 -14.32
C GLN A 51 2.14 -2.30 -15.12
N PRO A 52 1.86 -3.28 -15.99
CA PRO A 52 2.91 -4.03 -16.69
C PRO A 52 3.91 -3.16 -17.46
N GLU A 53 3.44 -2.05 -18.04
CA GLU A 53 4.24 -1.08 -18.77
C GLU A 53 5.22 -0.28 -17.90
N ARG A 54 5.03 -0.30 -16.57
CA ARG A 54 5.88 0.38 -15.59
C ARG A 54 6.46 -0.57 -14.55
N ALA A 55 6.41 -1.88 -14.80
CA ALA A 55 6.83 -2.89 -13.84
C ALA A 55 8.26 -2.65 -13.34
N GLY A 56 8.47 -2.76 -12.03
CA GLY A 56 9.75 -2.51 -11.38
C GLY A 56 10.04 -1.04 -11.05
N GLN A 57 9.15 -0.11 -11.43
CA GLN A 57 9.30 1.30 -11.10
C GLN A 57 8.74 1.62 -9.72
N LEU A 58 9.48 2.46 -8.99
CA LEU A 58 8.95 3.21 -7.87
C LEU A 58 7.93 4.23 -8.39
N ARG A 59 6.74 4.22 -7.79
CA ARG A 59 5.70 5.20 -8.11
C ARG A 59 5.68 6.34 -7.11
N HIS A 60 5.59 5.99 -5.83
CA HIS A 60 5.42 6.94 -4.74
C HIS A 60 6.27 6.53 -3.54
N VAL A 61 6.78 7.54 -2.83
CA VAL A 61 7.41 7.40 -1.51
C VAL A 61 6.82 8.44 -0.57
N GLY A 62 6.83 8.17 0.72
CA GLY A 62 6.22 9.09 1.65
C GLY A 62 6.15 8.58 3.08
N PHE A 63 5.20 9.15 3.82
CA PHE A 63 4.81 8.67 5.13
C PHE A 63 3.29 8.54 5.22
N GLU A 64 2.84 7.41 5.76
CA GLU A 64 1.56 7.37 6.44
C GLU A 64 1.77 7.94 7.85
N ASP A 65 1.08 9.02 8.19
CA ASP A 65 1.23 9.76 9.43
C ASP A 65 -0.13 9.90 10.14
N ASP A 66 -0.21 9.42 11.37
CA ASP A 66 -1.44 9.51 12.17
C ASP A 66 -1.86 10.97 12.45
N GLU A 67 -0.92 11.93 12.41
CA GLU A 67 -1.22 13.36 12.62
C GLU A 67 -1.59 14.10 11.32
N ALA A 68 -1.44 13.48 10.16
CA ALA A 68 -1.73 14.11 8.88
C ALA A 68 -3.23 14.40 8.72
N ARG A 69 -3.53 15.64 8.31
CA ARG A 69 -4.90 16.09 8.02
C ARG A 69 -5.15 16.10 6.51
N GLY A 70 -5.22 14.92 5.91
CA GLY A 70 -5.48 14.75 4.49
C GLY A 70 -4.29 14.17 3.74
N PHE A 71 -4.10 14.60 2.49
CA PHE A 71 -3.02 14.14 1.62
C PHE A 71 -2.23 15.35 1.12
N THR A 72 -0.92 15.33 1.32
CA THR A 72 0.01 16.37 0.89
C THR A 72 1.17 15.75 0.14
N SER A 73 1.81 16.54 -0.72
CA SER A 73 3.05 16.15 -1.38
C SER A 73 3.97 17.36 -1.52
N ASP A 74 5.24 17.15 -1.22
CA ASP A 74 6.32 18.12 -1.35
C ASP A 74 7.59 17.42 -1.88
N ALA A 75 8.55 18.20 -2.37
CA ALA A 75 9.79 17.66 -2.91
C ALA A 75 10.93 17.81 -1.90
N ASP A 76 11.77 16.78 -1.77
CA ASP A 76 13.01 16.88 -0.98
C ASP A 76 14.08 17.72 -1.70
N ILE A 77 15.25 17.86 -1.06
CA ILE A 77 16.36 18.64 -1.60
C ILE A 77 16.92 18.11 -2.93
N ASN A 78 16.58 16.88 -3.32
CA ASN A 78 16.98 16.23 -4.57
C ASN A 78 15.86 16.26 -5.62
N GLY A 79 14.70 16.85 -5.29
CA GLY A 79 13.54 16.90 -6.18
C GLY A 79 12.67 15.64 -6.18
N ILE A 80 12.88 14.71 -5.23
CA ILE A 80 12.01 13.52 -5.11
C ILE A 80 10.71 13.95 -4.43
N ALA A 81 9.58 13.61 -5.03
CA ALA A 81 8.27 13.85 -4.43
C ALA A 81 8.02 12.88 -3.27
N TRP A 82 7.74 13.44 -2.10
CA TRP A 82 7.33 12.72 -0.90
C TRP A 82 5.85 12.99 -0.62
N GLU A 83 5.10 11.93 -0.33
CA GLU A 83 3.70 12.02 0.07
C GLU A 83 3.59 11.99 1.60
N ASN A 84 2.65 12.74 2.18
CA ASN A 84 2.28 12.60 3.58
C ASN A 84 0.76 12.56 3.70
N PHE A 85 0.25 11.48 4.30
CA PHE A 85 -1.18 11.24 4.42
C PHE A 85 -1.55 10.39 5.64
N SER A 86 -2.81 10.46 6.06
CA SER A 86 -3.33 9.56 7.09
C SER A 86 -3.77 8.22 6.53
N ALA A 87 -3.82 7.18 7.38
CA ALA A 87 -4.31 5.85 7.00
C ALA A 87 -5.71 5.91 6.37
N LEU A 88 -6.62 6.68 6.97
CA LEU A 88 -7.98 6.87 6.45
C LEU A 88 -7.99 7.49 5.04
N ALA A 89 -7.12 8.47 4.79
CA ALA A 89 -7.03 9.10 3.47
C ALA A 89 -6.56 8.10 2.40
N GLN A 90 -5.63 7.22 2.75
CA GLN A 90 -5.17 6.16 1.85
C GLN A 90 -6.27 5.11 1.60
N ASP A 91 -6.95 4.66 2.65
CA ASP A 91 -8.01 3.64 2.55
C ASP A 91 -9.16 4.13 1.66
N LEU A 92 -9.59 5.39 1.81
CA LEU A 92 -10.60 6.02 0.94
C LEU A 92 -10.12 6.14 -0.51
N ARG A 93 -8.84 6.46 -0.71
CA ARG A 93 -8.24 6.55 -2.06
C ARG A 93 -8.19 5.18 -2.74
N ILE A 94 -7.89 4.11 -2.00
CA ILE A 94 -7.91 2.74 -2.53
C ILE A 94 -9.30 2.40 -3.06
N VAL A 95 -10.35 2.65 -2.25
CA VAL A 95 -11.73 2.41 -2.65
C VAL A 95 -12.11 3.23 -3.88
N SER A 96 -11.71 4.50 -3.95
CA SER A 96 -12.02 5.38 -5.08
C SER A 96 -11.32 5.00 -6.38
N ILE A 97 -10.10 4.46 -6.33
CA ILE A 97 -9.27 4.21 -7.52
C ILE A 97 -9.40 2.76 -7.99
N TYR A 98 -9.34 1.81 -7.06
CA TYR A 98 -9.28 0.38 -7.36
C TYR A 98 -10.61 -0.32 -7.06
N GLY A 99 -11.42 0.22 -6.15
CA GLY A 99 -12.63 -0.41 -5.65
C GLY A 99 -12.43 -0.99 -4.26
N ALA A 100 -13.48 -1.61 -3.72
CA ALA A 100 -13.47 -2.14 -2.37
C ALA A 100 -12.47 -3.32 -2.25
N PRO A 101 -11.50 -3.26 -1.32
CA PRO A 101 -10.61 -4.39 -1.09
C PRO A 101 -11.36 -5.55 -0.43
N ALA A 102 -10.99 -6.78 -0.81
CA ALA A 102 -11.33 -7.96 -0.04
C ALA A 102 -10.69 -7.86 1.34
N ARG A 103 -11.48 -8.11 2.40
CA ARG A 103 -10.97 -8.15 3.79
C ARG A 103 -9.90 -9.24 3.91
N SER A 104 -8.76 -8.93 4.55
CA SER A 104 -7.73 -9.92 4.84
C SER A 104 -8.24 -11.00 5.80
N ALA A 105 -7.75 -12.23 5.63
CA ALA A 105 -8.12 -13.43 6.39
C ALA A 105 -7.95 -13.33 7.93
N THR A 106 -7.34 -12.25 8.42
CA THR A 106 -7.17 -11.98 9.86
C THR A 106 -8.49 -11.70 10.60
N GLU A 107 -9.54 -11.21 9.93
CA GLU A 107 -10.88 -11.12 10.56
C GLU A 107 -11.60 -12.47 10.62
N ASP A 108 -11.36 -13.37 9.66
CA ASP A 108 -12.00 -14.69 9.63
C ASP A 108 -11.48 -15.62 10.74
N GLU A 109 -10.25 -15.42 11.23
CA GLU A 109 -9.73 -16.11 12.42
C GLU A 109 -10.29 -15.56 13.73
N LEU A 110 -10.71 -14.29 13.78
CA LEU A 110 -11.31 -13.66 14.96
C LEU A 110 -12.81 -13.94 15.11
N ILE A 111 -13.51 -14.26 14.02
CA ILE A 111 -14.95 -14.61 14.03
C ILE A 111 -15.16 -16.11 14.33
N ARG A 112 -14.10 -16.92 14.30
CA ARG A 112 -14.17 -18.37 14.53
C ARG A 112 -13.87 -18.84 15.96
N ASN A 113 -13.63 -17.93 16.91
CA ASN A 113 -13.41 -18.26 18.33
C ASN A 113 -14.50 -17.70 19.24
#